data_AF-A0A069CXB3-F1
#
_entry.id   AF-A0A069CXB3-F1
#
_cell.length_a   1.000
_cell.length_b   1.000
_cell.length_c   1.000
_cell.angle_alpha   90.00
_cell.angle_beta   90.00
_cell.angle_gamma   90.00
#
_symmetry.space_group_name_H-M   'P 1'
#
loop_
_entity.id
_entity.type
_entity.pdbx_description
1 polymer ?
#
loop_
_entity_poly.entity_id
_entity_poly.type
_entity_poly.pdbx_seq_one_letter_code
_entity_poly.pdbx_strand_id
1 'polypeptide(L)'
;MTKFDLYKGTSKVQSSVDSPIVISDLTPETQYDDYSVSYAGNEEKTPVSFKTEAQKKVSVTGVTVSPKTIAMKVGEAKQVAGVISPESATNKGMTYLSENEAIVTVAS
;
A
#
# COMPACT_ATOMS: atom_id res chain seq x y z
N MET A 1 -21.22 25.60 -9.45
CA MET A 1 -21.08 24.14 -9.63
C MET A 1 -21.86 23.46 -8.54
N THR A 2 -22.54 22.37 -8.87
CA THR A 2 -23.28 21.57 -7.89
C THR A 2 -22.29 20.86 -6.98
N LYS A 3 -22.46 21.03 -5.67
CA LYS A 3 -21.59 20.46 -4.64
C LYS A 3 -22.28 19.28 -3.97
N PHE A 4 -21.51 18.31 -3.51
CA PHE A 4 -21.99 17.08 -2.90
C PHE A 4 -21.37 16.84 -1.53
N ASP A 5 -22.11 16.16 -0.66
CA ASP A 5 -21.60 15.58 0.59
C ASP A 5 -21.58 14.05 0.44
N LEU A 6 -20.49 13.41 0.87
CA LEU A 6 -20.34 11.95 0.92
C LEU A 6 -20.46 11.48 2.37
N TYR A 7 -21.21 10.42 2.60
CA TYR A 7 -21.40 9.79 3.90
C TYR A 7 -20.97 8.33 3.87
N LYS A 8 -20.48 7.84 5.02
CA LYS A 8 -20.28 6.44 5.33
C LYS A 8 -21.05 6.10 6.60
N GLY A 9 -22.10 5.28 6.45
CA GLY A 9 -23.16 5.15 7.45
C GLY A 9 -23.83 6.50 7.72
N THR A 10 -23.87 6.92 8.98
CA THR A 10 -24.41 8.22 9.38
C THR A 10 -23.39 9.36 9.30
N SER A 11 -22.09 9.04 9.26
CA SER A 11 -20.99 10.00 9.31
C SER A 11 -20.75 10.64 7.95
N LYS A 12 -20.64 11.98 7.92
CA LYS A 12 -20.18 12.71 6.74
C LYS A 12 -18.65 12.58 6.63
N VAL A 13 -18.17 12.03 5.54
CA VAL A 13 -16.73 11.79 5.29
C VAL A 13 -16.13 12.81 4.31
N GLN A 14 -16.94 13.43 3.46
CA GLN A 14 -16.54 14.56 2.61
C GLN A 14 -17.68 15.57 2.54
N SER A 15 -17.35 16.86 2.45
CA SER A 15 -18.36 17.91 2.36
C SER A 15 -18.05 18.93 1.28
N SER A 16 -19.11 19.38 0.59
CA SER A 16 -19.05 20.41 -0.45
C SER A 16 -18.00 20.13 -1.54
N VAL A 17 -17.89 18.87 -1.97
CA VAL A 17 -16.97 18.42 -3.02
C VAL A 17 -17.60 18.55 -4.41
N ASP A 18 -16.77 18.79 -5.43
CA ASP A 18 -17.21 18.77 -6.84
C ASP A 18 -17.33 17.32 -7.36
N SER A 19 -18.13 17.13 -8.40
CA SER A 19 -18.17 15.87 -9.14
C SER A 19 -16.99 15.79 -10.11
N PRO A 20 -16.31 14.64 -10.25
CA PRO A 20 -16.59 13.35 -9.58
C PRO A 20 -16.15 13.32 -8.11
N ILE A 21 -16.94 12.63 -7.28
CA ILE A 21 -16.58 12.33 -5.88
C ILE A 21 -15.55 11.19 -5.88
N VAL A 22 -14.41 11.40 -5.21
CA VAL A 22 -13.33 10.40 -5.12
C VAL A 22 -13.31 9.79 -3.72
N ILE A 23 -13.40 8.47 -3.61
CA ILE A 23 -13.29 7.74 -2.34
C ILE A 23 -11.91 7.06 -2.29
N SER A 24 -11.09 7.44 -1.30
CA SER A 24 -9.73 6.93 -1.12
C SER A 24 -9.67 5.86 -0.02
N ASP A 25 -8.52 5.21 0.11
CA ASP A 25 -8.20 4.24 1.19
C ASP A 25 -9.19 3.07 1.31
N LEU A 26 -9.71 2.61 0.17
CA LEU A 26 -10.57 1.44 0.10
C LEU A 26 -9.75 0.15 0.13
N THR A 27 -10.29 -0.86 0.81
CA THR A 27 -9.75 -2.20 0.83
C THR A 27 -10.08 -2.91 -0.49
N PRO A 28 -9.13 -3.57 -1.16
CA PRO A 28 -9.40 -4.39 -2.34
C PRO A 28 -10.38 -5.53 -2.07
N GLU A 29 -11.06 -6.01 -3.12
CA GLU A 29 -12.02 -7.13 -3.06
C GLU A 29 -13.13 -6.99 -2.00
N THR A 30 -13.44 -5.76 -1.58
CA THR A 30 -14.36 -5.46 -0.48
C THR A 30 -15.64 -4.85 -1.01
N GLN A 31 -16.78 -5.37 -0.55
CA GLN A 31 -18.10 -4.80 -0.80
C GLN A 31 -18.35 -3.64 0.16
N TYR A 32 -18.79 -2.51 -0.37
CA TYR A 32 -19.20 -1.34 0.39
C TYR A 32 -20.67 -1.03 0.09
N ASP A 33 -21.52 -1.14 1.11
CA ASP A 33 -22.96 -0.87 1.03
C ASP A 33 -23.40 0.27 1.96
N ASP A 34 -22.45 0.86 2.70
CA ASP A 34 -22.69 1.89 3.71
C ASP A 34 -22.45 3.30 3.18
N TYR A 35 -22.08 3.49 1.92
CA TYR A 35 -21.91 4.82 1.35
C TYR A 35 -23.23 5.42 0.88
N SER A 36 -23.34 6.73 1.01
CA SER A 36 -24.43 7.51 0.41
C SER A 36 -23.96 8.92 0.04
N VAL A 37 -24.64 9.53 -0.92
CA VAL A 37 -24.34 10.88 -1.42
C VAL A 37 -25.56 11.78 -1.26
N SER A 38 -25.35 13.05 -0.96
CA SER A 38 -26.40 14.08 -1.02
C SER A 38 -25.88 15.32 -1.74
N TYR A 39 -26.78 16.20 -2.16
CA TYR A 39 -26.39 17.58 -2.44
C TYR A 39 -25.89 18.23 -1.14
N ALA A 40 -24.87 19.08 -1.24
CA ALA A 40 -24.31 19.76 -0.08
C ALA A 40 -25.41 20.57 0.64
N GLY A 41 -25.59 20.31 1.94
CA GLY A 41 -26.63 20.95 2.76
C GLY A 41 -28.04 20.36 2.64
N ASN A 42 -28.24 19.29 1.86
CA ASN A 42 -29.49 18.54 1.84
C ASN A 42 -29.43 17.35 2.83
N GLU A 43 -30.56 17.06 3.48
CA GLU A 43 -30.72 15.94 4.41
C GLU A 43 -31.03 14.61 3.69
N GLU A 44 -31.63 14.67 2.50
CA GLU A 44 -31.96 13.49 1.71
C GLU A 44 -30.69 12.89 1.07
N LYS A 45 -30.46 11.60 1.32
CA LYS A 45 -29.27 10.86 0.89
C LYS A 45 -29.65 9.75 -0.07
N THR A 46 -28.87 9.60 -1.12
CA THR A 46 -28.97 8.50 -2.07
C THR A 46 -27.91 7.44 -1.75
N PRO A 47 -28.28 6.19 -1.46
CA PRO A 47 -27.32 5.10 -1.24
C PRO A 47 -26.46 4.83 -2.48
N VAL A 48 -25.20 4.45 -2.25
CA VAL A 48 -24.26 4.04 -3.29
C VAL A 48 -23.57 2.76 -2.84
N SER A 49 -23.77 1.68 -3.58
CA SER A 49 -23.11 0.39 -3.36
C SER A 49 -22.12 0.10 -4.46
N PHE A 50 -20.93 -0.38 -4.10
CA PHE A 50 -19.91 -0.80 -5.05
C PHE A 50 -18.99 -1.87 -4.44
N LYS A 51 -18.33 -2.63 -5.30
CA LYS A 51 -17.29 -3.59 -4.92
C LYS A 51 -15.97 -3.15 -5.51
N THR A 52 -14.91 -3.12 -4.70
CA THR A 52 -13.56 -2.89 -5.22
C THR A 52 -13.05 -4.13 -5.93
N GLU A 53 -12.26 -3.92 -6.98
CA GLU A 53 -11.59 -5.03 -7.67
C GLU A 53 -10.51 -5.66 -6.77
N ALA A 54 -10.17 -6.91 -7.08
CA ALA A 54 -9.04 -7.56 -6.44
C ALA A 54 -7.74 -6.83 -6.80
N GLN A 55 -6.88 -6.59 -5.83
CA GLN A 55 -5.56 -6.02 -6.10
C GLN A 55 -4.72 -7.05 -6.85
N LYS A 56 -4.28 -6.71 -8.06
CA LYS A 56 -3.37 -7.55 -8.82
C LYS A 56 -2.06 -7.71 -8.06
N LYS A 57 -1.79 -8.90 -7.54
CA LYS A 57 -0.52 -9.24 -6.94
C LYS A 57 0.57 -9.25 -8.01
N VAL A 58 1.58 -8.42 -7.83
CA VAL A 58 2.79 -8.41 -8.66
C VAL A 58 3.84 -9.21 -7.92
N SER A 59 4.18 -10.38 -8.46
CA SER A 59 5.22 -11.25 -7.93
C SER A 59 6.60 -10.63 -8.11
N VAL A 60 7.48 -10.88 -7.14
CA VAL A 60 8.92 -10.65 -7.32
C VAL A 60 9.45 -11.63 -8.36
N THR A 61 10.21 -11.13 -9.33
CA THR A 61 10.84 -11.94 -10.37
C THR A 61 12.37 -11.94 -10.28
N GLY A 62 12.95 -11.02 -9.51
CA GLY A 62 14.39 -10.98 -9.31
C GLY A 62 14.78 -10.19 -8.06
N VAL A 63 15.93 -10.56 -7.51
CA VAL A 63 16.60 -9.84 -6.42
C VAL A 63 18.05 -9.64 -6.86
N THR A 64 18.53 -8.39 -6.82
CA THR A 64 19.94 -8.06 -7.06
C THR A 64 20.57 -7.62 -5.76
N VAL A 65 21.69 -8.24 -5.38
CA VAL A 65 22.43 -7.88 -4.17
C VAL A 65 23.77 -7.26 -4.56
N SER A 66 24.15 -6.17 -3.90
CA SER A 66 25.41 -5.47 -4.11
C SER A 66 26.01 -5.00 -2.78
N PRO A 67 27.33 -5.17 -2.56
CA PRO A 67 28.28 -5.85 -3.45
C PRO A 67 28.13 -7.39 -3.40
N LYS A 68 28.52 -8.09 -4.48
CA LYS A 68 28.49 -9.57 -4.55
C LYS A 68 29.54 -10.23 -3.65
N THR A 69 30.64 -9.52 -3.39
CA THR A 69 31.75 -9.97 -2.57
C THR A 69 32.18 -8.85 -1.64
N ILE A 70 32.46 -9.23 -0.40
CA ILE A 70 32.92 -8.32 0.64
C ILE A 70 34.17 -8.91 1.27
N ALA A 71 35.26 -8.15 1.25
CA ALA A 71 36.44 -8.40 2.08
C ALA A 71 36.44 -7.41 3.23
N MET A 72 36.52 -7.88 4.47
CA MET A 72 36.49 -7.06 5.69
C MET A 72 37.32 -7.69 6.79
N LYS A 73 37.79 -6.89 7.75
CA LYS A 73 38.55 -7.39 8.91
C LYS A 73 37.61 -7.79 10.04
N VAL A 74 38.12 -8.58 10.98
CA VAL A 74 37.38 -8.95 12.20
C VAL A 74 36.98 -7.69 12.97
N GLY A 75 35.70 -7.60 13.32
CA GLY A 75 35.12 -6.45 14.02
C GLY A 75 34.68 -5.30 13.11
N GLU A 76 34.94 -5.35 11.80
CA GLU A 76 34.35 -4.41 10.85
C GLU A 76 32.90 -4.76 10.55
N ALA A 77 32.13 -3.77 10.09
CA ALA A 77 30.80 -3.94 9.53
C ALA A 77 30.77 -3.34 8.13
N LYS A 78 30.08 -4.00 7.20
CA LYS A 78 29.86 -3.49 5.84
C LYS A 78 28.39 -3.61 5.47
N GLN A 79 27.93 -2.65 4.69
CA GLN A 79 26.56 -2.62 4.20
C GLN A 79 26.41 -3.47 2.94
N VAL A 80 25.26 -4.13 2.84
CA VAL A 80 24.81 -4.84 1.66
C VAL A 80 23.47 -4.24 1.27
N ALA A 81 23.32 -3.88 0.00
CA ALA A 81 22.08 -3.38 -0.55
C ALA A 81 21.43 -4.45 -1.44
N GLY A 82 20.13 -4.64 -1.28
CA GLY A 82 19.31 -5.52 -2.11
C GLY A 82 18.25 -4.72 -2.84
N VAL A 83 18.07 -4.99 -4.13
CA VAL A 83 17.07 -4.36 -4.99
C VAL A 83 16.13 -5.44 -5.50
N ILE A 84 14.82 -5.25 -5.26
CA ILE A 84 13.76 -6.18 -5.66
C ILE A 84 13.14 -5.70 -6.97
N SER A 85 13.01 -6.63 -7.93
CA SER A 85 12.39 -6.38 -9.22
C SER A 85 11.14 -7.25 -9.41
N PRO A 86 10.06 -6.70 -10.02
CA PRO A 86 9.89 -5.31 -10.44
C PRO A 86 9.66 -4.35 -9.26
N GLU A 87 9.88 -3.05 -9.49
CA GLU A 87 9.59 -1.99 -8.49
C GLU A 87 8.11 -1.94 -8.08
N SER A 88 7.21 -2.53 -8.86
CA SER A 88 5.78 -2.64 -8.53
C SER A 88 5.42 -3.92 -7.75
N ALA A 89 6.40 -4.73 -7.32
CA ALA A 89 6.15 -5.95 -6.56
C ALA A 89 5.33 -5.66 -5.29
N THR A 90 4.31 -6.48 -5.04
CA THR A 90 3.34 -6.26 -3.95
C THR A 90 3.96 -6.51 -2.57
N ASN A 91 4.96 -7.39 -2.47
CA ASN A 91 5.71 -7.64 -1.25
C ASN A 91 7.20 -7.43 -1.52
N LYS A 92 7.78 -6.40 -0.89
CA LYS A 92 9.21 -6.06 -0.97
C LYS A 92 9.97 -6.37 0.32
N GLY A 93 9.41 -7.20 1.20
CA GLY A 93 10.10 -7.69 2.38
C GLY A 93 11.36 -8.46 1.98
N MET A 94 12.49 -8.12 2.58
CA MET A 94 13.77 -8.76 2.32
C MET A 94 14.43 -9.12 3.65
N THR A 95 14.81 -10.38 3.79
CA THR A 95 15.54 -10.88 4.94
C THR A 95 16.91 -11.33 4.48
N TYR A 96 17.95 -10.91 5.21
CA TYR A 96 19.32 -11.34 4.96
C TYR A 96 19.73 -12.36 6.00
N LEU A 97 20.46 -13.38 5.55
CA LEU A 97 20.97 -14.46 6.38
C LEU A 97 22.42 -14.71 6.00
N SER A 98 23.25 -15.04 6.99
CA SER A 98 24.60 -15.55 6.76
C SER A 98 24.57 -17.06 6.80
N GLU A 99 25.20 -17.71 5.83
CA GLU A 99 25.36 -19.17 5.85
C GLU A 99 26.23 -19.64 7.02
N ASN A 100 27.14 -18.79 7.50
CA ASN A 100 28.00 -19.09 8.65
C ASN A 100 28.05 -17.91 9.62
N GLU A 101 27.14 -17.92 10.58
CA GLU A 101 27.01 -16.89 11.62
C GLU A 101 28.18 -16.84 12.60
N ALA A 102 28.99 -17.90 12.70
CA ALA A 102 30.20 -17.88 13.51
C ALA A 102 31.32 -17.03 12.89
N ILE A 103 31.25 -16.77 11.57
CA ILE A 103 32.21 -15.94 10.84
C ILE A 103 31.67 -14.51 10.67
N VAL A 104 30.40 -14.38 10.27
CA VAL A 104 29.77 -13.08 10.02
C VAL A 104 28.27 -13.17 10.29
N THR A 105 27.73 -12.17 10.99
CA THR A 105 26.31 -12.02 11.22
C THR A 105 25.75 -10.90 10.35
N VAL A 106 24.48 -10.97 9.99
CA VAL A 106 23.79 -9.89 9.30
C VAL A 106 22.84 -9.21 10.27
N ALA A 107 23.03 -7.90 10.45
CA ALA A 107 22.10 -7.06 11.19
C ALA A 107 21.13 -6.39 10.22
N SER A 108 19.85 -6.33 10.60
CA SER A 108 18.78 -5.61 9.91
C SER A 108 18.84 -4.11 10.17
#